data_AF-A0A522X7S8-F1
#
_entry.id   AF-A0A522X7S8-F1
#
_cell.length_a   1.000
_cell.length_b   1.000
_cell.length_c   1.000
_cell.angle_alpha   90.00
_cell.angle_beta   90.00
_cell.angle_gamma   90.00
#
_symmetry.space_group_name_H-M   'P 1'
#
loop_
_entity.id
_entity.type
_entity.pdbx_description
1 polymer ?
#
loop_
_entity_poly.entity_id
_entity_poly.type
_entity_poly.pdbx_seq_one_letter_code
_entity_poly.pdbx_strand_id
1 'polypeptide(L)'
;MKSMIKSLVVAAALLIGGAAFAAVEAGKDYKLLNPSQPTNTKKIEVLEFFFYGCSHCFDLHSQLSAWEKNIPADVEFSYVPTVFRDSWEPMARTFYALESL
;
A
#
# COMPACT_ATOMS: atom_id res chain seq x y z
N MET A 1 -41.46 16.95 26.16
CA MET A 1 -40.17 16.58 26.82
C MET A 1 -39.74 15.14 26.58
N LYS A 2 -40.51 14.11 26.97
CA LYS A 2 -40.10 12.69 26.80
C LYS A 2 -39.84 12.28 25.34
N SER A 3 -40.57 12.84 24.37
CA SER A 3 -40.33 12.59 22.94
C SER A 3 -39.02 13.19 22.43
N MET A 4 -38.66 14.39 22.90
CA MET A 4 -37.42 15.07 22.49
C MET A 4 -36.19 14.38 23.06
N ILE A 5 -36.27 13.86 24.29
CA ILE A 5 -35.20 13.08 24.92
C ILE A 5 -34.96 11.77 24.15
N LYS A 6 -36.02 11.09 23.71
CA LYS A 6 -35.90 9.87 22.88
C LYS A 6 -35.23 10.17 21.53
N SER A 7 -35.62 11.25 20.86
CA SER A 7 -35.01 11.68 19.59
C SER A 7 -33.53 12.05 19.77
N LEU A 8 -33.16 12.67 20.89
CA LEU A 8 -31.78 13.04 21.18
C LEU A 8 -30.89 11.80 21.45
N VAL A 9 -31.42 10.79 22.14
CA VAL A 9 -30.71 9.52 22.40
C VAL A 9 -30.49 8.73 21.10
N VAL A 10 -31.47 8.70 20.20
CA VAL A 10 -31.32 8.03 18.89
C VAL A 10 -30.30 8.76 18.01
N ALA A 11 -30.34 10.11 17.97
CA ALA A 11 -29.35 10.89 17.21
C ALA A 11 -27.92 10.70 17.75
N ALA A 12 -27.75 10.63 19.06
CA ALA A 12 -26.45 10.34 19.67
C ALA A 12 -25.96 8.92 19.36
N ALA A 13 -26.86 7.91 19.32
CA ALA A 13 -26.50 6.54 18.97
C ALA A 13 -26.04 6.40 17.50
N LEU A 14 -26.64 7.16 16.57
CA LEU A 14 -26.23 7.19 15.16
C LEU A 14 -24.86 7.86 14.95
N LEU A 15 -24.45 8.78 15.82
CA LEU A 15 -23.13 9.41 15.79
C LEU A 15 -22.02 8.51 16.37
N ILE A 16 -22.38 7.47 17.14
CA ILE A 16 -21.44 6.50 17.75
C ILE A 16 -21.26 5.26 16.86
N GLY A 17 -22.04 5.12 15.78
CA GLY A 17 -21.80 4.15 14.73
C GLY A 17 -20.52 4.49 13.96
N GLY A 18 -19.37 4.19 14.57
CA GLY A 18 -18.06 4.42 13.99
C GLY A 18 -17.92 3.75 12.63
N ALA A 19 -17.09 4.35 11.77
CA ALA A 19 -16.70 3.74 10.50
C ALA A 19 -16.14 2.34 10.76
N ALA A 20 -16.93 1.31 10.46
CA ALA A 20 -16.46 -0.06 10.47
C ALA A 20 -15.54 -0.21 9.25
N PHE A 21 -14.25 0.04 9.44
CA PHE A 21 -13.25 -0.40 8.48
C PHE A 21 -13.22 -1.92 8.55
N ALA A 22 -13.58 -2.57 7.45
CA ALA A 22 -13.44 -4.02 7.35
C ALA A 22 -11.99 -4.40 7.68
N ALA A 23 -11.82 -5.44 8.48
CA ALA A 23 -10.49 -5.98 8.74
C ALA A 23 -9.89 -6.49 7.43
N VAL A 24 -8.57 -6.38 7.28
CA VAL A 24 -7.86 -6.91 6.12
C VAL A 24 -7.83 -8.44 6.22
N GLU A 25 -8.31 -9.13 5.19
CA GLU A 25 -8.55 -10.57 5.18
C GLU A 25 -7.56 -11.32 4.28
N ALA A 26 -6.87 -12.33 4.85
CA ALA A 26 -6.01 -13.22 4.09
C ALA A 26 -6.82 -14.02 3.06
N GLY A 27 -6.30 -14.14 1.84
CA GLY A 27 -6.97 -14.82 0.71
C GLY A 27 -7.96 -13.94 -0.05
N LYS A 28 -8.23 -12.72 0.43
CA LYS A 28 -9.06 -11.71 -0.24
C LYS A 28 -8.25 -10.47 -0.58
N ASP A 29 -7.71 -9.80 0.44
CA ASP A 29 -6.99 -8.53 0.26
C ASP A 29 -5.49 -8.76 0.04
N TYR A 30 -4.94 -9.85 0.57
CA TYR A 30 -3.55 -10.26 0.37
C TYR A 30 -3.38 -11.77 0.36
N LYS A 31 -2.24 -12.23 -0.15
CA LYS A 31 -1.84 -13.63 -0.13
C LYS A 31 -0.56 -13.81 0.68
N LEU A 32 -0.57 -14.77 1.59
CA LEU A 32 0.64 -15.20 2.28
C LEU A 32 1.54 -16.00 1.32
N LEU A 33 2.79 -15.60 1.22
CA LEU A 33 3.82 -16.38 0.53
C LEU A 33 4.33 -17.46 1.48
N ASN A 34 4.32 -18.71 1.03
CA ASN A 34 4.86 -19.85 1.77
C ASN A 34 5.78 -20.66 0.85
N PRO A 35 7.10 -20.68 1.10
CA PRO A 35 7.78 -20.03 2.23
C PRO A 35 7.79 -18.50 2.13
N SER A 36 7.94 -17.84 3.27
CA SER A 36 8.21 -16.39 3.33
C SER A 36 9.48 -16.08 2.54
N GLN A 37 9.47 -14.98 1.79
CA GLN A 37 10.66 -14.53 1.08
C GLN A 37 11.71 -14.00 2.07
N PRO A 38 13.00 -14.28 1.83
CA PRO A 38 14.07 -13.71 2.65
C PRO A 38 14.11 -12.20 2.46
N THR A 39 14.46 -11.49 3.53
CA THR A 39 14.66 -10.04 3.52
C THR A 39 16.07 -9.72 4.03
N ASN A 40 16.64 -8.61 3.57
CA ASN A 40 17.98 -8.16 3.97
C ASN A 40 17.94 -7.06 5.04
N THR A 41 16.75 -6.64 5.46
CA THR A 41 16.55 -5.61 6.48
C THR A 41 15.99 -6.20 7.78
N LYS A 42 16.17 -5.45 8.88
CA LYS A 42 15.52 -5.73 10.18
C LYS A 42 14.18 -5.00 10.32
N LYS A 43 13.85 -4.14 9.35
CA LYS A 43 12.59 -3.40 9.26
C LYS A 43 11.53 -4.20 8.52
N ILE A 44 10.30 -3.70 8.52
CA ILE A 44 9.23 -4.18 7.66
C ILE A 44 9.54 -3.73 6.23
N GLU A 45 9.85 -4.68 5.35
CA GLU A 45 10.15 -4.42 3.94
C GLU A 45 8.85 -4.34 3.12
N VAL A 46 8.71 -3.27 2.34
CA VAL A 46 7.61 -3.09 1.38
C VAL A 46 8.21 -2.89 -0.01
N LEU A 47 7.86 -3.77 -0.94
CA LEU A 47 8.37 -3.75 -2.31
C LEU A 47 7.26 -3.41 -3.29
N GLU A 48 7.47 -2.41 -4.16
CA GLU A 48 6.64 -2.22 -5.35
C GLU A 48 7.34 -2.80 -6.57
N PHE A 49 6.76 -3.85 -7.14
CA PHE A 49 7.20 -4.41 -8.41
C PHE A 49 6.55 -3.65 -9.57
N PHE A 50 7.36 -2.96 -10.39
CA PHE A 50 6.84 -2.09 -11.45
C PHE A 50 7.63 -2.24 -12.76
N PHE A 51 7.17 -1.59 -13.84
CA PHE A 51 8.01 -1.25 -15.00
C PHE A 51 7.46 0.02 -15.65
N TYR A 52 8.30 0.82 -16.32
CA TYR A 52 7.89 2.16 -16.81
C TYR A 52 6.75 2.15 -17.85
N GLY A 53 6.53 1.05 -18.56
CA GLY A 53 5.43 0.93 -19.52
C GLY A 53 4.09 0.48 -18.90
N CYS A 54 4.02 0.30 -17.59
CA CYS A 54 2.83 -0.17 -16.88
C CYS A 54 1.86 0.99 -16.58
N SER A 55 0.69 1.03 -17.24
CA SER A 55 -0.31 2.08 -16.96
C SER A 55 -0.82 2.05 -15.52
N HIS A 56 -1.05 0.87 -14.95
CA HIS A 56 -1.52 0.74 -13.56
C HIS A 56 -0.48 1.20 -12.53
N CYS A 57 0.80 0.96 -12.82
CA CYS A 57 1.90 1.41 -11.98
C CYS A 57 2.02 2.94 -12.04
N PHE A 58 1.83 3.52 -13.24
CA PHE A 58 1.76 4.97 -13.41
C PHE A 58 0.61 5.59 -12.61
N ASP A 59 -0.59 4.99 -12.67
CA ASP A 59 -1.75 5.45 -11.90
C ASP A 59 -1.50 5.37 -10.37
N LEU A 60 -0.84 4.31 -9.90
CA LEU A 60 -0.51 4.10 -8.48
C LEU A 60 0.59 5.05 -7.98
N HIS A 61 1.55 5.41 -8.84
CA HIS A 61 2.76 6.13 -8.45
C HIS A 61 2.49 7.39 -7.61
N SER A 62 1.51 8.22 -8.01
CA SER A 62 1.21 9.46 -7.27
C SER A 62 0.76 9.20 -5.82
N GLN A 63 -0.05 8.16 -5.59
CA GLN A 63 -0.52 7.81 -4.26
C GLN A 63 0.61 7.18 -3.44
N LEU A 64 1.40 6.31 -4.06
CA LEU A 64 2.49 5.62 -3.39
C LEU A 64 3.61 6.59 -2.98
N SER A 65 4.01 7.53 -3.84
CA SER A 65 5.00 8.56 -3.50
C SER A 65 4.50 9.55 -2.43
N ALA A 66 3.19 9.75 -2.30
CA ALA A 66 2.63 10.52 -1.19
C ALA A 66 2.67 9.75 0.12
N TRP A 67 2.41 8.44 0.08
CA TRP A 67 2.53 7.53 1.23
C TRP A 67 3.99 7.38 1.68
N GLU A 68 4.93 7.24 0.74
CA GLU A 68 6.37 7.09 0.98
C GLU A 68 6.92 8.20 1.89
N LYS A 69 6.46 9.44 1.71
CA LYS A 69 6.85 10.59 2.53
C LYS A 69 6.42 10.51 3.99
N ASN A 70 5.49 9.62 4.32
CA ASN A 70 4.86 9.47 5.63
C ASN A 70 5.01 8.06 6.21
N ILE A 71 5.94 7.25 5.69
CA ILE A 71 6.10 5.87 6.17
C ILE A 71 6.58 5.84 7.63
N PRO A 72 6.12 4.85 8.42
CA PRO A 72 6.63 4.62 9.77
C PRO A 72 8.15 4.35 9.81
N ALA A 73 8.80 4.67 10.93
CA ALA A 73 10.25 4.54 11.07
C ALA A 73 10.77 3.10 10.99
N ASP A 74 9.91 2.12 11.30
CA ASP A 74 10.15 0.68 11.25
C ASP A 74 9.83 0.05 9.89
N VAL A 75 9.50 0.87 8.87
CA VAL A 75 9.24 0.45 7.50
C VAL A 75 10.38 0.89 6.59
N GLU A 76 10.69 0.05 5.60
CA GLU A 76 11.61 0.33 4.51
C GLU A 76 10.91 0.02 3.19
N PHE A 77 10.90 0.98 2.28
CA PHE A 77 10.20 0.88 1.00
C PHE A 77 11.20 0.92 -0.15
N SER A 78 11.00 0.09 -1.16
CA SER A 78 11.85 0.06 -2.35
C SER A 78 11.07 -0.31 -3.61
N TYR A 79 11.41 0.34 -4.72
CA TYR A 79 10.91 -0.03 -6.04
C TYR A 79 11.77 -1.16 -6.64
N VAL A 80 11.13 -2.13 -7.27
CA VAL A 80 11.78 -3.27 -7.92
C VAL A 80 11.32 -3.35 -9.39
N PRO A 81 12.15 -2.92 -10.36
CA PRO A 81 11.79 -3.03 -11.76
C PRO A 81 11.71 -4.50 -12.20
N THR A 82 10.59 -4.85 -12.83
CA THR A 82 10.30 -6.20 -13.33
C THR A 82 10.68 -6.33 -14.80
N VAL A 83 11.25 -7.48 -15.16
CA VAL A 83 11.63 -7.81 -16.53
C VAL A 83 10.97 -9.14 -16.90
N PHE A 84 9.76 -9.05 -17.46
CA PHE A 84 9.04 -10.24 -17.97
C PHE A 84 9.34 -10.55 -19.44
N ARG A 85 10.02 -9.64 -20.14
CA ARG A 85 10.46 -9.77 -21.54
C ARG A 85 11.82 -9.09 -21.70
N ASP A 86 12.67 -9.63 -22.56
CA ASP A 86 14.01 -9.07 -22.81
C ASP A 86 13.98 -7.60 -23.23
N SER A 87 12.95 -7.20 -24.00
CA SER A 87 12.77 -5.81 -24.42
C SER A 87 12.52 -4.83 -23.28
N TRP A 88 12.22 -5.30 -22.06
CA TRP A 88 12.00 -4.45 -20.88
C TRP A 88 13.27 -4.21 -20.06
N GLU A 89 14.31 -5.02 -20.27
CA GLU A 89 15.57 -4.93 -19.53
C GLU A 89 16.20 -3.52 -19.55
N PRO A 90 16.20 -2.78 -20.68
CA PRO A 90 16.77 -1.43 -20.69
C PRO A 90 16.12 -0.50 -19.66
N MET A 91 14.81 -0.62 -19.44
CA MET A 91 14.08 0.19 -18.45
C MET A 91 14.51 -0.12 -17.01
N ALA A 92 14.71 -1.39 -16.68
CA ALA A 92 15.20 -1.80 -15.36
C ALA A 92 16.63 -1.29 -15.11
N ARG A 93 17.50 -1.39 -16.13
CA ARG A 93 18.86 -0.83 -16.07
C ARG A 93 18.85 0.68 -15.89
N THR A 94 17.96 1.40 -16.59
CA THR A 94 17.79 2.84 -16.41
C THR A 94 17.38 3.18 -14.98
N PHE A 95 16.42 2.46 -14.39
CA PHE A 95 16.02 2.69 -12.99
C PHE A 95 17.22 2.58 -12.03
N TYR A 96 17.94 1.47 -12.06
CA TYR A 96 19.07 1.27 -11.15
C TYR A 96 20.25 2.20 -11.43
N ALA A 97 20.47 2.61 -12.69
CA ALA A 97 21.44 3.63 -13.02
C ALA A 97 21.09 4.97 -12.34
N LEU A 98 19.81 5.36 -12.36
CA LEU A 98 19.34 6.59 -11.71
C LEU A 98 19.40 6.51 -10.19
N GLU A 99 19.11 5.36 -9.59
CA GLU A 99 19.26 5.15 -8.12
C GLU A 99 20.71 5.23 -7.64
N SER A 100 21.67 4.91 -8.51
CA SER A 100 23.10 4.91 -8.15
C SER A 100 23.78 6.29 -8.18
N LEU A 101 23.05 7.34 -8.58
CA LEU A 101 23.53 8.72 -8.66
C LEU A 101 23.31 9.47 -7.35
#